data_AF-A0AAI9KXN9-F1
#
_entry.id   AF-A0AAI9KXN9-F1
#
_cell.length_a   1.000
_cell.length_b   1.000
_cell.length_c   1.000
_cell.angle_alpha   90.00
_cell.angle_beta   90.00
_cell.angle_gamma   90.00
#
_symmetry.space_group_name_H-M   'P 1'
#
loop_
_entity.id
_entity.type
_entity.pdbx_description
1 polymer ?
#
loop_
_entity_poly.entity_id
_entity_poly.type
_entity_poly.pdbx_seq_one_letter_code
_entity_poly.pdbx_strand_id
1 'polypeptide(L)'
;MHHELKILPRYFQPVLDGAKPFEIRDNSDRNFQQGDTVTLNEWDGERYTGRQANREITFVTDYAQSPGFVVFGMKAVEDNEGRPSMEDIDRLAVALTAQARELRDCGPAEWSSFRDMVEGALNNIRVDVGVLRD
;
A
#
# COMPACT_ATOMS: atom_id res chain seq x y z
N MET A 1 -6.34 -19.53 8.03
CA MET A 1 -7.38 -19.53 6.97
C MET A 1 -7.37 -18.17 6.28
N HIS A 2 -7.94 -18.04 5.07
CA HIS A 2 -8.06 -16.75 4.39
C HIS A 2 -9.53 -16.41 4.14
N HIS A 3 -9.92 -15.15 4.38
CA HIS A 3 -11.29 -14.68 4.24
C HIS A 3 -11.40 -13.45 3.34
N GLU A 4 -12.23 -13.53 2.32
CA GLU A 4 -12.60 -12.34 1.54
C GLU A 4 -13.84 -11.68 2.12
N LEU A 5 -13.74 -10.36 2.32
CA LEU A 5 -14.73 -9.56 3.03
C LEU A 5 -14.98 -8.25 2.28
N LYS A 6 -16.25 -7.86 2.16
CA LYS A 6 -16.61 -6.52 1.68
C LYS A 6 -16.43 -5.49 2.78
N ILE A 7 -16.14 -4.25 2.40
CA ILE A 7 -16.10 -3.08 3.27
C ILE A 7 -16.56 -1.85 2.52
N LEU A 8 -17.37 -0.99 3.16
CA LEU A 8 -17.84 0.25 2.54
C LEU A 8 -16.72 1.31 2.50
N PRO A 9 -16.71 2.21 1.50
CA PRO A 9 -15.67 3.23 1.32
C PRO A 9 -15.38 4.07 2.58
N ARG A 10 -16.44 4.43 3.33
CA ARG A 10 -16.32 5.22 4.57
C ARG A 10 -15.49 4.55 5.66
N TYR A 11 -15.37 3.22 5.64
CA TYR A 11 -14.55 2.45 6.59
C TYR A 11 -13.24 1.98 5.98
N PHE A 12 -13.17 1.87 4.66
CA PHE A 12 -11.99 1.39 3.96
C PHE A 12 -10.79 2.32 4.14
N GLN A 13 -10.97 3.63 3.94
CA GLN A 13 -9.87 4.59 4.09
C GLN A 13 -9.26 4.59 5.51
N PRO A 14 -10.05 4.65 6.61
CA PRO A 14 -9.52 4.49 7.96
C PRO A 14 -8.75 3.18 8.22
N VAL A 15 -9.08 2.09 7.52
CA VAL A 15 -8.34 0.82 7.61
C VAL A 15 -6.98 0.91 6.91
N LEU A 16 -6.89 1.61 5.77
CA LEU A 16 -5.62 1.87 5.09
C LEU A 16 -4.70 2.76 5.93
N ASP A 17 -5.27 3.82 6.52
CA ASP A 17 -4.52 4.79 7.32
C ASP A 17 -4.13 4.26 8.71
N GLY A 18 -4.60 3.06 9.08
CA GLY A 18 -4.36 2.45 10.39
C GLY A 18 -5.21 3.02 11.54
N ALA A 19 -6.03 4.03 11.27
CA ALA A 19 -6.94 4.63 12.25
C ALA A 19 -8.05 3.66 12.72
N LYS A 20 -8.39 2.65 11.89
CA LYS A 20 -9.34 1.58 12.20
C LYS A 20 -8.63 0.21 12.16
N PRO A 21 -7.97 -0.21 13.26
CA PRO A 21 -7.23 -1.48 13.32
C PRO A 21 -8.10 -2.68 13.71
N PHE A 22 -9.42 -2.63 13.48
CA PHE A 22 -10.36 -3.68 13.89
C PHE A 22 -11.55 -3.81 12.94
N GLU A 23 -12.23 -4.94 12.96
CA GLU A 23 -13.52 -5.19 12.30
C GLU A 23 -14.53 -5.79 13.27
N ILE A 24 -15.82 -5.58 13.00
CA ILE A 24 -16.93 -6.19 13.73
C ILE A 24 -17.71 -7.03 12.72
N ARG A 25 -17.88 -8.32 12.98
CA ARG A 25 -18.46 -9.27 12.02
C ARG A 25 -19.33 -10.30 12.71
N ASP A 26 -20.36 -10.75 11.99
CA ASP A 26 -21.03 -12.01 12.29
C ASP A 26 -20.02 -13.14 12.06
N ASN A 27 -19.90 -14.02 13.04
CA ASN A 27 -18.97 -15.14 13.06
C ASN A 27 -19.67 -16.50 13.06
N SER A 28 -20.97 -16.54 12.73
CA SER A 28 -21.78 -17.75 12.77
C SER A 28 -21.36 -18.82 11.74
N ASP A 29 -20.68 -18.41 10.66
CA ASP A 29 -20.32 -19.28 9.52
C ASP A 29 -18.81 -19.38 9.22
N ARG A 30 -18.02 -18.36 9.61
CA ARG A 30 -16.60 -18.25 9.23
C ARG A 30 -15.62 -18.66 10.30
N ASN A 31 -16.03 -18.63 11.57
CA ASN A 31 -15.19 -18.97 12.71
C ASN A 31 -13.80 -18.26 12.69
N PHE A 32 -13.78 -16.93 12.49
CA PHE A 32 -12.56 -16.11 12.47
C PHE A 32 -11.65 -16.40 13.67
N GLN A 33 -10.37 -16.67 13.41
CA GLN A 33 -9.36 -16.94 14.43
C GLN A 33 -8.19 -15.97 14.36
N GLN A 34 -7.45 -15.86 15.47
CA GLN A 34 -6.12 -15.25 15.46
C GLN A 34 -5.20 -16.00 14.48
N GLY A 35 -4.44 -15.27 13.68
CA GLY A 35 -3.56 -15.81 12.64
C GLY A 35 -4.24 -16.04 11.29
N ASP A 36 -5.56 -15.87 11.18
CA ASP A 36 -6.22 -15.80 9.88
C ASP A 36 -5.83 -14.53 9.13
N THR A 37 -5.97 -14.57 7.81
CA THR A 37 -5.82 -13.39 6.96
C THR A 37 -7.16 -12.99 6.36
N VAL A 38 -7.33 -11.70 6.13
CA VAL A 38 -8.51 -11.15 5.47
C VAL A 38 -8.11 -10.22 4.33
N THR A 39 -8.82 -10.33 3.21
CA THR A 39 -8.79 -9.34 2.13
C THR A 39 -10.06 -8.52 2.24
N LEU A 40 -9.90 -7.24 2.59
CA LEU A 40 -10.99 -6.28 2.64
C LEU A 40 -11.13 -5.62 1.26
N ASN A 41 -12.17 -6.02 0.53
CA ASN A 41 -12.52 -5.53 -0.80
C ASN A 41 -13.48 -4.34 -0.69
N GLU A 42 -13.07 -3.16 -1.14
CA GLU A 42 -13.92 -1.96 -1.10
C GLU A 42 -15.13 -2.13 -2.04
N TRP A 43 -16.32 -1.96 -1.49
CA TRP A 43 -17.62 -2.14 -2.14
C TRP A 43 -18.47 -0.89 -1.92
N ASP A 44 -18.88 -0.20 -2.99
CA ASP A 44 -19.59 1.09 -2.91
C ASP A 44 -21.09 0.99 -2.60
N GLY A 45 -21.65 -0.21 -2.68
CA GLY A 45 -23.08 -0.50 -2.53
C GLY A 45 -23.59 -1.32 -3.70
N GLU A 46 -23.00 -1.14 -4.88
CA GLU A 46 -23.40 -1.73 -6.14
C GLU A 46 -22.30 -2.61 -6.74
N ARG A 47 -21.04 -2.20 -6.60
CA ARG A 47 -19.88 -2.88 -7.21
C ARG A 47 -18.64 -2.79 -6.34
N TYR A 48 -17.68 -3.66 -6.65
CA TYR A 48 -16.32 -3.52 -6.16
C TYR A 48 -15.64 -2.33 -6.86
N THR A 49 -14.93 -1.51 -6.10
CA THR A 49 -14.16 -0.37 -6.66
C THR A 49 -12.81 -0.80 -7.24
N GLY A 50 -12.38 -2.02 -6.92
CA GLY A 50 -11.06 -2.57 -7.25
C GLY A 50 -9.99 -2.30 -6.19
N ARG A 51 -10.28 -1.49 -5.16
CA ARG A 51 -9.37 -1.29 -4.03
C ARG A 51 -9.50 -2.43 -3.03
N GLN A 52 -8.35 -2.89 -2.52
CA GLN A 52 -8.28 -3.97 -1.54
C GLN A 52 -7.24 -3.69 -0.45
N ALA A 53 -7.42 -4.31 0.71
CA ALA A 53 -6.51 -4.22 1.84
C ALA A 53 -6.32 -5.60 2.50
N ASN A 54 -5.09 -6.12 2.42
CA ASN A 54 -4.72 -7.39 3.05
C ASN A 54 -4.35 -7.16 4.51
N ARG A 55 -4.94 -7.94 5.41
CA ARG A 55 -4.73 -7.83 6.86
C ARG A 55 -4.58 -9.20 7.51
N GLU A 56 -3.80 -9.26 8.58
CA GLU A 56 -3.70 -10.42 9.46
C GLU A 56 -4.53 -10.15 10.73
N ILE A 57 -5.37 -11.12 11.13
CA ILE A 57 -6.13 -11.06 12.37
C ILE A 57 -5.18 -11.34 13.53
N THR A 58 -5.09 -10.39 14.45
CA THR A 58 -4.15 -10.42 15.59
C THR A 58 -4.83 -10.79 16.91
N PHE A 59 -6.14 -10.59 17.02
CA PHE A 59 -6.92 -10.89 18.22
C PHE A 59 -8.40 -11.01 17.86
N VAL A 60 -9.15 -11.86 18.56
CA VAL A 60 -10.61 -12.03 18.38
C VAL A 60 -11.28 -12.05 19.75
N THR A 61 -12.41 -11.35 19.89
CA THR A 61 -13.24 -11.37 21.10
C THR A 61 -14.71 -11.19 20.77
N ASP A 62 -15.58 -11.80 21.57
CA ASP A 62 -17.03 -11.63 21.57
C ASP A 62 -17.52 -10.75 22.75
N TYR A 63 -16.60 -10.15 23.51
CA TYR A 63 -16.94 -9.39 24.71
C TYR A 63 -17.91 -8.24 24.40
N ALA A 64 -19.05 -8.25 25.10
CA ALA A 64 -20.13 -7.28 24.95
C ALA A 64 -20.64 -7.10 23.51
N GLN A 65 -20.50 -8.11 22.65
CA GLN A 65 -21.10 -8.13 21.31
C GLN A 65 -22.49 -8.77 21.33
N SER A 66 -23.26 -8.50 20.28
CA SER A 66 -24.49 -9.24 20.01
C SER A 66 -24.19 -10.73 19.82
N PRO A 67 -25.13 -11.65 20.12
CA PRO A 67 -24.92 -13.08 19.91
C PRO A 67 -24.45 -13.40 18.49
N GLY A 68 -23.38 -14.17 18.37
CA GLY A 68 -22.77 -14.57 17.09
C GLY A 68 -21.79 -13.55 16.49
N PHE A 69 -21.73 -12.31 17.01
CA PHE A 69 -20.79 -11.30 16.52
C PHE A 69 -19.48 -11.32 17.29
N VAL A 70 -18.39 -11.01 16.59
CA VAL A 70 -17.06 -10.80 17.15
C VAL A 70 -16.50 -9.46 16.72
N VAL A 71 -15.60 -8.92 17.55
CA VAL A 71 -14.64 -7.91 17.15
C VAL A 71 -13.30 -8.60 16.97
N PHE A 72 -12.63 -8.35 15.85
CA PHE A 72 -11.25 -8.77 15.68
C PHE A 72 -10.33 -7.60 15.40
N GLY A 73 -9.17 -7.62 16.05
CA GLY A 73 -8.06 -6.71 15.77
C GLY A 73 -7.25 -7.21 14.57
N MET A 74 -6.69 -6.29 13.81
CA MET A 74 -5.95 -6.63 12.59
C MET A 74 -4.80 -5.65 12.30
N LYS A 75 -3.76 -6.16 11.64
CA LYS A 75 -2.60 -5.37 11.18
C LYS A 75 -2.40 -5.55 9.68
N ALA A 76 -1.70 -4.61 9.04
CA ALA A 76 -1.25 -4.80 7.67
C ALA A 76 -0.41 -6.08 7.57
N VAL A 77 -0.69 -6.90 6.56
CA VAL A 77 0.28 -7.92 6.15
C VAL A 77 1.44 -7.14 5.53
N GLU A 78 2.64 -7.28 6.08
CA GLU A 78 3.83 -6.70 5.47
C GLU A 78 4.12 -7.46 4.17
N ASP A 79 3.63 -6.94 3.05
CA ASP A 79 4.13 -7.33 1.74
C ASP A 79 5.52 -6.71 1.61
N ASN A 80 6.54 -7.50 1.94
CA ASN A 80 7.92 -7.18 1.57
C ASN A 80 8.17 -7.43 0.07
N GLU A 81 7.22 -8.03 -0.65
CA GLU A 81 7.29 -8.17 -2.11
C GLU A 81 7.03 -6.82 -2.79
N GLY A 82 8.08 -6.25 -3.40
CA GLY A 82 8.00 -5.02 -4.18
C GLY A 82 8.20 -3.72 -3.40
N ARG A 83 8.37 -3.78 -2.07
CA ARG A 83 8.85 -2.62 -1.30
C ARG A 83 10.36 -2.48 -1.53
N PRO A 84 10.85 -1.35 -2.08
CA PRO A 84 12.27 -1.16 -2.26
C PRO A 84 12.97 -1.27 -0.91
N SER A 85 14.08 -2.00 -0.87
CA SER A 85 14.91 -2.08 0.33
C SER A 85 15.44 -0.69 0.68
N MET A 86 15.95 -0.51 1.91
CA MET A 86 16.60 0.75 2.27
C MET A 86 17.77 1.06 1.31
N GLU A 87 18.47 0.02 0.83
CA GLU A 87 19.53 0.18 -0.16
C GLU A 87 19.01 0.68 -1.52
N ASP A 88 17.84 0.21 -1.97
CA ASP A 88 17.21 0.69 -3.20
C ASP A 88 16.78 2.15 -3.07
N ILE A 89 16.26 2.54 -1.90
CA ILE A 89 15.89 3.92 -1.59
C ILE A 89 17.14 4.82 -1.57
N ASP A 90 18.22 4.37 -0.93
CA ASP A 90 19.47 5.12 -0.86
C ASP A 90 20.10 5.29 -2.26
N ARG A 91 20.08 4.25 -3.09
CA ARG A 91 20.54 4.34 -4.50
C ARG A 91 19.72 5.35 -5.29
N LEU A 92 18.38 5.33 -5.16
CA LEU A 92 17.51 6.30 -5.83
C LEU A 92 17.77 7.73 -5.35
N ALA A 93 17.97 7.92 -4.04
CA ALA A 93 18.27 9.23 -3.46
C ALA A 93 19.61 9.79 -3.95
N VAL A 94 20.65 8.95 -4.04
CA VAL A 94 21.95 9.33 -4.61
C VAL A 94 21.81 9.71 -6.09
N ALA A 95 21.08 8.92 -6.88
CA ALA A 95 20.86 9.20 -8.30
C ALA A 95 20.13 10.54 -8.51
N LEU A 96 19.04 10.78 -7.78
CA LEU A 96 18.31 12.06 -7.81
C LEU A 96 19.19 13.24 -7.39
N THR A 97 20.03 13.06 -6.37
CA THR A 97 20.95 14.11 -5.90
C THR A 97 22.05 14.43 -6.91
N ALA A 98 22.62 13.42 -7.57
CA ALA A 98 23.59 13.61 -8.64
C ALA A 98 22.97 14.35 -9.83
N GLN A 99 21.76 13.96 -10.23
CA GLN A 99 21.01 14.61 -11.31
C GLN A 99 20.73 16.08 -11.01
N ALA A 100 20.31 16.40 -9.77
CA ALA A 100 20.07 17.76 -9.35
C ALA A 100 21.34 18.63 -9.37
N ARG A 101 22.52 18.02 -9.14
CA ARG A 101 23.82 18.70 -9.27
C ARG A 101 24.19 18.92 -10.74
N GLU A 102 24.01 17.90 -11.60
CA GLU A 102 24.23 18.04 -13.04
C GLU A 102 23.34 19.14 -13.64
N LEU A 103 22.06 19.20 -13.27
CA LEU A 103 21.15 20.27 -13.71
C LEU A 103 21.54 21.65 -13.20
N ARG A 104 22.20 21.73 -12.04
CA ARG A 104 22.73 22.99 -11.50
C ARG A 104 23.97 23.46 -12.29
N ASP A 105 24.79 22.52 -12.73
CA ASP A 105 26.07 22.79 -13.41
C ASP A 105 25.87 22.99 -14.93
N CYS A 106 24.94 22.26 -15.55
CA CYS A 106 24.45 22.44 -16.93
C CYS A 106 23.41 23.58 -16.96
N GLY A 107 23.88 24.83 -16.93
CA GLY A 107 23.03 26.01 -16.95
C GLY A 107 22.12 26.13 -18.21
N PRO A 108 21.24 27.15 -18.26
CA PRO A 108 20.25 27.35 -19.33
C PRO A 108 20.83 27.62 -20.73
N ALA A 109 22.16 27.60 -20.89
CA ALA A 109 22.82 27.69 -22.18
C ALA A 109 22.70 26.41 -23.03
N GLU A 110 22.50 25.25 -22.39
CA GLU A 110 22.34 23.96 -23.07
C GLU A 110 20.87 23.60 -23.33
N TRP A 111 19.92 24.30 -22.69
CA TRP A 111 18.50 23.99 -22.74
C TRP A 111 17.70 25.15 -23.34
N SER A 112 16.98 24.90 -24.43
CA SER A 112 16.13 25.91 -25.07
C SER A 112 14.85 26.23 -24.30
N SER A 113 14.45 25.39 -23.34
CA SER A 113 13.25 25.59 -22.53
C SER A 113 13.26 24.76 -21.23
N PHE A 114 12.37 25.11 -20.29
CA PHE A 114 12.13 24.31 -19.07
C PHE A 114 11.67 22.88 -19.40
N ARG A 115 10.93 22.69 -20.50
CA ARG A 115 10.51 21.38 -20.98
C ARG A 115 11.70 20.55 -21.44
N ASP A 116 12.65 21.14 -22.17
CA ASP A 116 13.86 20.47 -22.63
C ASP A 116 14.76 20.07 -21.44
N MET A 117 14.84 20.92 -20.43
CA MET A 117 15.52 20.61 -19.17
C MET A 117 14.88 19.41 -18.45
N VAL A 118 13.55 19.36 -18.36
CA VAL A 118 12.83 18.25 -17.71
C VAL A 118 12.93 16.96 -18.53
N GLU A 119 12.75 17.01 -19.85
CA GLU A 119 12.89 15.83 -20.73
C GLU A 119 14.33 15.30 -20.75
N GLY A 120 15.34 16.17 -20.77
CA GLY A 120 16.75 15.80 -20.64
C GLY A 120 17.08 15.14 -19.30
N ALA A 121 16.58 15.72 -18.20
CA ALA A 121 16.70 15.12 -16.87
C ALA A 121 16.06 13.74 -16.79
N LEU A 122 14.82 13.59 -17.29
CA LEU A 122 14.08 12.32 -17.26
C LEU A 122 14.71 11.24 -18.15
N ASN A 123 15.32 11.60 -19.28
CA ASN A 123 16.00 10.64 -20.15
C ASN A 123 17.25 10.01 -19.51
N ASN A 124 17.90 10.72 -18.57
CA ASN A 124 19.01 10.17 -17.78
C ASN A 124 18.53 9.28 -16.61
N ILE A 125 17.26 9.36 -16.22
CA ILE A 125 16.61 8.47 -15.24
C ILE A 125 16.15 7.17 -15.91
N ARG A 126 16.89 6.65 -16.89
CA ARG A 126 16.75 5.23 -17.30
C ARG A 126 17.27 4.37 -16.14
N VAL A 127 16.45 4.25 -15.10
CA VAL A 127 16.54 3.15 -14.15
C VAL A 127 16.28 1.91 -14.99
N ASP A 128 17.29 1.06 -15.12
CA ASP A 128 17.16 -0.22 -15.81
C ASP A 128 16.25 -1.12 -14.98
N VAL A 129 14.93 -0.97 -15.16
CA VAL A 129 13.89 -1.74 -14.44
C VAL A 129 13.94 -3.25 -14.83
N GLY A 130 14.91 -3.65 -15.68
CA GLY A 130 15.18 -5.04 -16.03
C GLY A 130 15.84 -5.87 -14.92
N VAL A 131 16.34 -5.26 -13.83
CA VAL A 131 17.10 -5.98 -12.77
C VAL A 131 16.24 -6.34 -11.54
N LEU A 132 14.93 -6.07 -11.55
CA LEU A 132 14.00 -6.44 -10.46
C LEU A 132 13.09 -7.64 -10.81
N ARG A 133 13.48 -8.45 -11.79
CA ARG A 133 12.82 -9.73 -12.10
C ARG A 133 13.87 -10.83 -12.13
N ASP A 134 14.13 -11.40 -10.97
CA ASP A 134 14.52 -12.80 -10.77
C ASP A 134 13.95 -13.28 -9.44
#